data_AF-A0A965Y1Z8-F1
#
_entry.id   AF-A0A965Y1Z8-F1
#
_cell.length_a   1.000
_cell.length_b   1.000
_cell.length_c   1.000
_cell.angle_alpha   90.00
_cell.angle_beta   90.00
_cell.angle_gamma   90.00
#
_symmetry.space_group_name_H-M   'P 1'
#
loop_
_entity.id
_entity.type
_entity.pdbx_description
1 polymer ?
#
loop_
_entity_poly.entity_id
_entity_poly.type
_entity_poly.pdbx_seq_one_letter_code
_entity_poly.pdbx_strand_id
1 'polypeptide(L)'
;MEMKRQKWRIALMVLFVLSLPVTMFYLSPLLTLQGARRGIVTSSLLFVGAAAVAAFFFGRVFCGWICPGGAVQELLIQANDRRVPGGRYDLIKYGIAAAWLAAIIIFFVQAGGILAVRPLFGIKGGFSLGTPVSYIMFYVAM
;
A
#
# COMPACT_ATOMS: atom_id res chain seq x y z
N MET A 1 -27.27 -14.53 12.55
CA MET A 1 -26.07 -15.42 12.63
C MET A 1 -24.79 -14.63 12.32
N GLU A 2 -24.64 -13.43 12.89
CA GLU A 2 -23.70 -12.41 12.40
C GLU A 2 -22.30 -12.49 13.03
N MET A 3 -22.20 -13.05 14.24
CA MET A 3 -21.00 -12.98 15.09
C MET A 3 -19.79 -13.78 14.58
N LYS A 4 -19.99 -14.86 13.80
CA LYS A 4 -18.89 -15.70 13.30
C LYS A 4 -18.15 -15.06 12.13
N ARG A 5 -18.86 -14.51 11.14
CA ARG A 5 -18.23 -13.87 9.96
C ARG A 5 -17.44 -12.61 10.34
N GLN A 6 -17.95 -11.81 11.28
CA GLN A 6 -17.28 -10.60 11.73
C GLN A 6 -15.99 -10.90 12.52
N LYS A 7 -16.00 -11.93 13.37
CA LYS A 7 -14.79 -12.40 14.08
C LYS A 7 -13.71 -12.91 13.13
N TRP A 8 -14.08 -13.64 12.08
CA TRP A 8 -13.12 -14.08 11.04
C TRP A 8 -12.55 -12.91 10.24
N ARG A 9 -13.37 -11.90 9.93
CA ARG A 9 -12.91 -10.68 9.25
C ARG A 9 -11.89 -9.92 10.10
N ILE A 10 -12.16 -9.77 11.39
CA ILE A 10 -11.24 -9.12 12.35
C ILE A 10 -9.97 -9.95 12.54
N ALA A 11 -10.07 -11.28 12.64
CA ALA A 11 -8.90 -12.15 12.77
C ALA A 11 -7.97 -12.08 11.53
N LEU A 12 -8.56 -12.06 10.32
CA LEU A 12 -7.83 -11.82 9.08
C LEU A 12 -7.17 -10.44 9.07
N MET A 13 -7.90 -9.40 9.48
CA MET A 13 -7.36 -8.05 9.59
C MET A 13 -6.18 -7.97 10.57
N VAL A 14 -6.27 -8.60 11.75
CA VAL A 14 -5.17 -8.64 12.73
C VAL A 14 -3.96 -9.36 12.15
N LEU A 15 -4.15 -10.46 11.42
CA LEU A 15 -3.07 -11.17 10.72
C LEU A 15 -2.40 -10.26 9.67
N PHE A 16 -3.19 -9.53 8.89
CA PHE A 16 -2.65 -8.60 7.88
C PHE A 16 -1.98 -7.37 8.51
N VAL A 17 -2.49 -6.86 9.63
CA VAL A 17 -1.82 -5.82 10.44
C VAL A 17 -0.51 -6.35 10.98
N LEU A 18 -0.44 -7.61 11.43
CA LEU A 18 0.82 -8.21 11.86
C LEU A 18 1.85 -8.29 10.70
N SER A 19 1.34 -8.48 9.47
CA SER A 19 2.15 -8.48 8.24
C SER A 19 2.44 -7.08 7.67
N LEU A 20 1.94 -6.02 8.31
CA LEU A 20 2.07 -4.62 7.86
C LEU A 20 3.53 -4.21 7.63
N PRO A 21 4.48 -4.43 8.54
CA PRO A 21 5.92 -4.18 8.32
C PRO A 21 6.47 -4.82 7.04
N VAL A 22 6.00 -6.02 6.68
CA VAL A 22 6.46 -6.74 5.48
C VAL A 22 5.85 -6.15 4.22
N THR A 23 4.58 -5.77 4.27
CA THR A 23 3.80 -5.28 3.12
C THR A 23 3.96 -3.78 2.87
N MET A 24 4.38 -3.00 3.87
CA MET A 24 4.52 -1.54 3.75
C MET A 24 5.56 -1.11 2.71
N PHE A 25 6.64 -1.89 2.55
CA PHE A 25 7.65 -1.65 1.51
C PHE A 25 7.08 -1.90 0.11
N TYR A 26 6.19 -2.88 -0.06
CA TYR A 26 5.49 -3.13 -1.32
C TYR A 26 4.44 -2.04 -1.63
N LEU A 27 3.84 -1.42 -0.60
CA LEU A 27 2.93 -0.28 -0.79
C LEU A 27 3.62 1.08 -0.82
N SER A 28 4.94 1.15 -0.64
CA SER A 28 5.64 2.41 -0.46
C SER A 28 5.71 3.22 -1.77
N PRO A 29 5.13 4.45 -1.80
CA PRO A 29 5.22 5.35 -2.95
C PRO A 29 6.64 5.87 -3.20
N LEU A 30 7.57 5.70 -2.24
CA LEU A 30 8.96 6.13 -2.39
C LEU A 30 9.78 5.14 -3.22
N LEU A 31 9.55 3.84 -3.04
CA LEU A 31 10.28 2.80 -3.78
C LEU A 31 9.86 2.74 -5.25
N THR A 32 8.58 3.00 -5.53
CA THR A 32 8.10 3.16 -6.91
C THR A 32 8.76 4.36 -7.58
N LEU A 33 8.88 5.48 -6.87
CA LEU A 33 9.54 6.69 -7.39
C LEU A 33 11.05 6.50 -7.61
N GLN A 34 11.72 5.84 -6.66
CA GLN A 34 13.15 5.56 -6.74
C GLN A 34 13.48 4.54 -7.84
N GLY A 35 12.61 3.55 -8.03
CA GLY A 35 12.68 2.60 -9.15
C GLY A 35 12.46 3.28 -10.49
N ALA A 36 11.40 4.10 -10.60
CA ALA A 36 11.07 4.87 -11.81
C ALA A 36 12.22 5.79 -12.25
N ARG A 37 12.87 6.49 -11.31
CA ARG A 37 14.06 7.33 -11.59
C ARG A 37 15.23 6.57 -12.20
N ARG A 38 15.31 5.25 -12.00
CA ARG A 38 16.36 4.39 -12.56
C ARG A 38 15.86 3.55 -13.74
N GLY A 39 14.62 3.76 -14.19
CA GLY A 39 13.98 2.97 -15.24
C GLY A 39 13.70 1.52 -14.84
N ILE A 40 13.62 1.24 -13.53
CA ILE A 40 13.44 -0.12 -13.00
C ILE A 40 12.00 -0.30 -12.53
N VAL A 41 11.34 -1.34 -13.04
CA VAL A 41 10.04 -1.78 -12.50
C VAL A 41 10.28 -2.57 -11.21
N THR A 42 9.80 -2.02 -10.11
CA THR A 42 9.88 -2.59 -8.76
C THR A 42 8.67 -3.48 -8.44
N SER A 43 8.80 -4.35 -7.45
CA SER A 43 7.66 -5.12 -6.93
C SER A 43 6.55 -4.23 -6.38
N SER A 44 6.87 -3.05 -5.87
CA SER A 44 5.88 -2.10 -5.37
C SER A 44 4.98 -1.53 -6.47
N LEU A 45 5.54 -1.25 -7.66
CA LEU A 45 4.75 -0.77 -8.80
C LEU A 45 3.83 -1.88 -9.33
N LEU A 46 4.34 -3.11 -9.39
CA LEU A 46 3.54 -4.29 -9.73
C LEU A 46 2.42 -4.54 -8.73
N PHE A 47 2.70 -4.39 -7.43
CA PHE A 47 1.70 -4.60 -6.39
C PHE A 47 0.61 -3.53 -6.42
N VAL A 48 0.97 -2.26 -6.59
CA VAL A 48 -0.01 -1.17 -6.76
C VAL A 48 -0.82 -1.35 -8.04
N GLY A 49 -0.18 -1.74 -9.15
CA GLY A 49 -0.87 -2.05 -10.41
C GLY A 49 -1.85 -3.21 -10.27
N ALA A 50 -1.41 -4.32 -9.68
CA ALA A 50 -2.26 -5.49 -9.42
C ALA A 50 -3.41 -5.15 -8.46
N ALA A 51 -3.15 -4.37 -7.41
CA ALA A 51 -4.18 -3.89 -6.50
C ALA A 51 -5.18 -2.97 -7.19
N ALA A 52 -4.75 -2.12 -8.13
CA ALA A 52 -5.64 -1.28 -8.92
C ALA A 52 -6.52 -2.11 -9.88
N VAL A 53 -5.94 -3.12 -10.54
CA VAL A 53 -6.69 -4.07 -11.39
C VAL A 53 -7.69 -4.86 -10.54
N ALA A 54 -7.25 -5.42 -9.41
CA ALA A 54 -8.13 -6.12 -8.49
C ALA A 54 -9.25 -5.20 -7.98
N ALA A 55 -8.95 -3.92 -7.72
CA ALA A 55 -9.94 -2.94 -7.31
C ALA A 55 -10.95 -2.59 -8.41
N PHE A 56 -10.55 -2.67 -9.68
CA PHE A 56 -11.45 -2.48 -10.81
C PHE A 56 -12.46 -3.63 -10.94
N PHE A 57 -12.01 -4.88 -10.77
CA PHE A 57 -12.88 -6.06 -10.91
C PHE A 57 -13.69 -6.39 -9.65
N PHE A 58 -13.07 -6.30 -8.47
CA PHE A 58 -13.66 -6.72 -7.19
C PHE A 58 -14.00 -5.54 -6.27
N GLY A 59 -13.85 -4.30 -6.74
CA GLY A 59 -14.05 -3.11 -5.92
C GLY A 59 -13.00 -2.96 -4.81
N ARG A 60 -13.30 -2.15 -3.79
CA ARG A 60 -12.41 -1.91 -2.63
C ARG A 60 -12.34 -3.09 -1.65
N VAL A 61 -12.77 -4.29 -2.03
CA VAL A 61 -12.78 -5.49 -1.17
C VAL A 61 -11.36 -5.88 -0.78
N PHE A 62 -10.39 -5.77 -1.69
CA PHE A 62 -8.97 -5.98 -1.37
C PHE A 62 -8.51 -5.05 -0.24
N CYS A 63 -8.82 -3.77 -0.35
CA CYS A 63 -8.47 -2.79 0.68
C CYS A 63 -9.21 -3.03 2.00
N GLY A 64 -10.44 -3.52 1.96
CA GLY A 64 -11.25 -3.77 3.16
C GLY A 64 -11.04 -5.13 3.84
N TRP A 65 -10.39 -6.10 3.21
CA TRP A 65 -10.22 -7.46 3.77
C TRP A 65 -8.77 -7.92 3.86
N ILE A 66 -7.91 -7.45 2.96
CA ILE A 66 -6.54 -7.96 2.79
C ILE A 66 -5.50 -6.86 3.05
N CYS A 67 -5.81 -5.60 2.75
CA CYS A 67 -4.85 -4.52 2.93
C CYS A 67 -4.66 -4.15 4.42
N PRO A 68 -3.42 -4.16 4.92
CA PRO A 68 -3.13 -3.73 6.29
C PRO A 68 -3.59 -2.30 6.59
N GLY A 69 -3.48 -1.39 5.61
CA GLY A 69 -3.90 0.00 5.78
C GLY A 69 -5.41 0.14 5.99
N GLY A 70 -6.22 -0.70 5.34
CA GLY A 70 -7.67 -0.71 5.55
C GLY A 70 -8.05 -1.29 6.92
N ALA A 71 -7.31 -2.29 7.40
CA ALA A 71 -7.49 -2.82 8.75
C ALA A 71 -7.19 -1.77 9.83
N VAL A 72 -6.12 -0.97 9.66
CA VAL A 72 -5.82 0.17 10.56
C VAL A 72 -6.93 1.23 10.48
N GLN A 73 -7.44 1.53 9.28
CA GLN A 73 -8.54 2.50 9.13
C GLN A 73 -9.84 2.02 9.81
N GLU A 74 -10.13 0.72 9.79
CA GLU A 74 -11.27 0.11 10.49
C GLU A 74 -11.11 0.16 12.02
N LEU A 75 -9.88 0.12 12.54
CA LEU A 75 -9.59 0.35 13.96
C LEU A 75 -9.75 1.83 14.32
N LEU A 76 -9.20 2.73 13.51
CA LEU A 76 -9.25 4.18 13.76
C LEU A 76 -10.65 4.77 13.66
N ILE A 77 -11.55 4.19 12.87
CA ILE A 77 -12.94 4.65 12.77
C ILE A 77 -13.70 4.48 14.10
N GLN A 78 -13.26 3.56 14.96
CA GLN A 78 -13.82 3.41 16.31
C GLN A 78 -13.41 4.56 17.24
N ALA A 79 -12.25 5.17 16.97
CA ALA A 79 -11.76 6.33 17.72
C ALA A 79 -12.30 7.66 17.16
N ASN A 80 -12.55 7.74 15.85
CA ASN A 80 -13.14 8.90 15.21
C ASN A 80 -14.01 8.49 14.02
N ASP A 81 -15.33 8.54 14.21
CA ASP A 81 -16.32 8.15 13.20
C ASP A 81 -16.78 9.33 12.32
N ARG A 82 -16.20 10.53 12.50
CA ARG A 82 -16.56 11.73 11.74
C ARG A 82 -16.33 11.50 10.25
N ARG A 83 -17.43 11.40 9.51
CA ARG A 83 -17.40 11.30 8.05
C ARG A 83 -17.03 12.65 7.46
N VAL A 84 -15.95 12.66 6.68
CA VAL A 84 -15.57 13.84 5.90
C VAL A 84 -16.66 14.06 4.83
N PRO A 85 -17.32 15.23 4.79
CA PRO A 85 -18.30 15.52 3.76
C PRO A 85 -17.60 15.53 2.40
N GLY A 86 -18.04 14.65 1.50
CA GLY A 86 -17.50 14.53 0.14
C GLY A 86 -17.62 15.84 -0.63
N GLY A 87 -16.72 16.07 -1.60
CA GLY A 87 -16.65 17.32 -2.36
C GLY A 87 -15.21 17.79 -2.59
N ARG A 88 -14.82 18.94 -2.05
CA ARG A 88 -13.45 19.50 -2.22
C ARG A 88 -12.37 18.56 -1.70
N TYR A 89 -12.65 17.79 -0.65
CA TYR A 89 -11.72 16.81 -0.11
C TYR A 89 -11.51 15.61 -1.05
N ASP A 90 -12.51 15.24 -1.85
CA ASP A 90 -12.31 14.22 -2.89
C ASP A 90 -11.42 14.74 -4.00
N LEU A 91 -11.54 16.02 -4.38
CA LEU A 91 -10.63 16.63 -5.36
C LEU A 91 -9.18 16.59 -4.88
N ILE A 92 -8.93 16.86 -3.59
CA ILE A 92 -7.59 16.74 -3.01
C ILE A 92 -7.09 15.28 -3.09
N LYS A 93 -7.93 14.31 -2.75
CA LYS A 93 -7.60 12.88 -2.83
C LYS A 93 -7.19 12.48 -4.25
N TYR A 94 -7.99 12.87 -5.25
CA TYR A 94 -7.69 12.57 -6.65
C TYR A 94 -6.52 13.39 -7.19
N GLY A 95 -6.33 14.63 -6.72
CA GLY A 95 -5.20 15.48 -7.08
C GLY A 95 -3.87 14.92 -6.61
N ILE A 96 -3.79 14.45 -5.36
CA ILE A 96 -2.58 13.80 -4.83
C ILE A 96 -2.28 12.50 -5.61
N ALA A 97 -3.31 11.69 -5.88
CA ALA A 97 -3.15 10.46 -6.66
C ALA A 97 -2.67 10.74 -8.09
N ALA A 98 -3.24 11.75 -8.76
CA ALA A 98 -2.85 12.17 -10.10
C ALA A 98 -1.42 12.73 -10.13
N ALA A 99 -1.04 13.56 -9.14
CA ALA A 99 0.31 14.10 -9.02
C ALA A 99 1.34 12.97 -8.81
N TRP A 100 1.02 11.97 -7.99
CA TRP A 100 1.89 10.82 -7.77
C TRP A 100 2.05 9.97 -9.05
N LEU A 101 0.95 9.68 -9.76
CA LEU A 101 1.00 8.97 -11.04
C LEU A 101 1.78 9.75 -12.11
N ALA A 102 1.56 11.07 -12.21
CA ALA A 102 2.29 11.93 -13.11
C ALA A 102 3.80 11.92 -12.81
N ALA A 103 4.17 11.97 -11.52
CA ALA A 103 5.58 11.87 -11.12
C ALA A 103 6.22 10.55 -11.55
N ILE A 104 5.51 9.41 -11.41
CA ILE A 104 5.98 8.11 -11.89
C ILE A 104 6.23 8.14 -13.40
N ILE A 105 5.26 8.64 -14.18
CA ILE A 105 5.37 8.71 -15.65
C ILE A 105 6.57 9.59 -16.05
N ILE A 106 6.71 10.78 -15.45
CA ILE A 106 7.81 11.70 -15.72
C ILE A 106 9.16 11.04 -15.42
N PHE A 107 9.28 10.34 -14.29
CA PHE A 107 10.53 9.69 -13.94
C PHE A 107 10.88 8.52 -14.87
N PHE A 108 9.89 7.76 -15.34
CA PHE A 108 10.13 6.72 -16.35
C PHE A 108 10.54 7.30 -17.71
N VAL A 109 9.93 8.41 -18.13
CA VAL A 109 10.30 9.09 -19.39
C VAL A 109 11.71 9.68 -19.28
N GLN A 110 12.06 10.31 -18.15
CA GLN A 110 13.41 10.83 -17.89
C GLN A 110 14.47 9.73 -17.83
N ALA A 111 14.10 8.53 -17.38
CA ALA A 111 15.00 7.38 -17.32
C ALA A 111 15.23 6.70 -18.68
N GLY A 112 14.59 7.16 -19.76
CA GLY A 112 14.70 6.53 -21.08
C GLY A 112 13.81 5.29 -21.26
N GLY A 113 12.81 5.10 -20.39
CA GLY A 113 11.86 3.99 -20.45
C GLY A 113 12.09 2.90 -19.39
N ILE A 114 11.52 1.72 -19.63
CA ILE A 114 11.67 0.55 -18.76
C ILE A 114 12.97 -0.17 -19.16
N LEU A 115 14.03 0.11 -18.42
CA LEU A 115 15.37 -0.45 -18.66
C LEU A 115 15.55 -1.85 -18.05
N ALA A 116 14.84 -2.16 -16.95
CA ALA A 116 14.86 -3.48 -16.34
C ALA A 116 13.66 -3.74 -15.43
N VAL A 117 13.25 -5.01 -15.31
CA VAL A 117 12.30 -5.45 -14.27
C VAL A 117 13.10 -6.11 -13.15
N ARG A 118 13.22 -5.47 -11.99
CA ARG A 118 13.89 -6.03 -10.82
C ARG A 118 12.95 -5.96 -9.62
N PRO A 119 12.17 -7.04 -9.37
CA PRO A 119 11.17 -7.06 -8.29
C PRO A 119 11.77 -6.82 -6.90
N LEU A 120 13.03 -7.23 -6.67
CA LEU A 120 13.74 -7.11 -5.39
C LEU A 120 14.55 -5.81 -5.25
N PHE A 121 14.36 -4.84 -6.14
CA PHE A 121 15.09 -3.58 -6.08
C PHE A 121 14.74 -2.79 -4.80
N GLY A 122 15.74 -2.57 -3.93
CA GLY A 122 15.57 -1.91 -2.63
C GLY A 122 15.23 -2.83 -1.46
N ILE A 123 14.97 -4.12 -1.70
CA ILE A 123 14.65 -5.11 -0.66
C ILE A 123 15.84 -6.08 -0.53
N LYS A 124 16.69 -5.90 0.49
CA LYS A 124 17.78 -6.84 0.79
C LYS A 124 17.17 -8.14 1.35
N GLY A 125 17.19 -9.23 0.57
CA GLY A 125 16.81 -10.58 1.01
C GLY A 125 15.33 -10.98 0.86
N GLY A 126 14.51 -10.24 0.10
CA GLY A 126 13.09 -10.59 -0.14
C GLY A 126 12.13 -10.24 1.01
N PHE A 127 12.64 -10.08 2.23
CA PHE A 127 11.91 -9.58 3.39
C PHE A 127 12.55 -8.28 3.87
N SER A 128 11.80 -7.19 3.84
CA SER A 128 12.36 -5.85 4.12
C SER A 128 12.67 -5.57 5.61
N LEU A 129 12.43 -6.56 6.48
CA LEU A 129 12.74 -6.53 7.90
C LEU A 129 13.14 -7.95 8.32
N GLY A 130 14.20 -8.50 7.71
CA GLY A 130 14.73 -9.82 8.08
C GLY A 130 15.23 -9.91 9.54
N THR A 131 15.35 -8.77 10.23
CA THR A 131 15.81 -8.69 11.61
C THR A 131 14.67 -8.30 12.57
N PRO A 132 14.48 -9.03 13.69
CA PRO A 132 13.43 -8.76 14.69
C PRO A 132 13.43 -7.32 15.23
N VAL A 133 14.61 -6.69 15.31
CA VAL A 133 14.79 -5.30 15.78
C VAL A 133 14.03 -4.30 14.91
N SER A 134 14.13 -4.47 13.59
CA SER A 134 13.51 -3.56 12.63
C SER A 134 11.97 -3.71 12.60
N TYR A 135 11.48 -4.92 12.88
CA TYR A 135 10.06 -5.20 13.09
C TYR A 135 9.51 -4.53 14.35
N ILE A 136 10.23 -4.62 15.47
CA ILE A 136 9.83 -3.99 16.75
C ILE A 136 9.86 -2.46 16.64
N MET A 137 10.90 -1.88 16.04
CA MET A 137 10.98 -0.42 15.85
C MET A 137 9.79 0.13 15.06
N PHE A 138 9.32 -0.61 14.05
CA PHE A 138 8.19 -0.19 13.23
C PHE A 138 6.89 -0.10 14.03
N TYR A 139 6.60 -1.07 14.90
CA TYR A 139 5.40 -1.02 15.75
C TYR A 139 5.50 -0.02 16.89
N VAL A 140 6.70 0.24 17.41
CA VAL A 140 6.90 1.24 18.47
C VAL A 140 6.74 2.66 17.94
N ALA A 141 7.05 2.88 16.66
CA ALA A 141 6.92 4.20 16.02
C ALA A 141 5.50 4.52 15.50
N MET A 142 4.61 3.52 15.44
CA MET A 142 3.24 3.63 14.93
C MET A 142 2.23 3.80 16.07
#